data_AF-A0A9Q4ENV4-F1
#
_entry.id   AF-A0A9Q4ENV4-F1
#
_cell.length_a   1.000
_cell.length_b   1.000
_cell.length_c   1.000
_cell.angle_alpha   90.00
_cell.angle_beta   90.00
_cell.angle_gamma   90.00
#
_symmetry.space_group_name_H-M   'P 1'
#
loop_
_entity.id
_entity.type
_entity.pdbx_description
1 polymer ?
#
loop_
_entity_poly.entity_id
_entity_poly.type
_entity_poly.pdbx_seq_one_letter_code
_entity_poly.pdbx_strand_id
1 'polypeptide(L)'
;MDKRLQQLREEYKSVQIPKELDIIVEKALQQEPKKKRIVMWPTSAAIAAAILFTALVNINPDAAQAMSRIPVIGKIVKAITFIEIKEEKDQSSIDVKTPALSGLSNKELENSINQKYLKESKQLYKEFIQSTSKNKKGHLSIYSDYETVTDTPDLLSIRRDIEKTQASSYTQSRYITIDKKNDILLTLKSLFKDESYIKVISQNIKEQMKQQMKEDPNKIYWLTDEDAEPFKTILPDQTFYITEDHKLVISFDEYEVAPGYMGVTEFKIPTSVISSLLVGERYVR
;
A
#
# COMPACT_ATOMS: atom_id res chain seq x y z
N MET A 1 -10.72 -7.21 40.77
CA MET A 1 -10.21 -7.55 39.43
C MET A 1 -11.10 -8.66 38.88
N ASP A 2 -11.73 -8.41 37.74
CA ASP A 2 -12.95 -9.09 37.31
C ASP A 2 -12.68 -10.53 36.83
N LYS A 3 -13.32 -11.53 37.46
CA LYS A 3 -13.17 -12.96 37.11
C LYS A 3 -13.50 -13.24 35.64
N ARG A 4 -14.33 -12.38 35.04
CA ARG A 4 -14.72 -12.42 33.63
C ARG A 4 -13.58 -12.05 32.68
N LEU A 5 -12.71 -11.11 33.07
CA LEU A 5 -11.52 -10.72 32.31
C LEU A 5 -10.44 -11.80 32.36
N GLN A 6 -10.33 -12.52 33.49
CA GLN A 6 -9.46 -13.68 33.59
C GLN A 6 -9.97 -14.86 32.75
N GLN A 7 -11.27 -15.14 32.76
CA GLN A 7 -11.88 -16.14 31.88
C GLN A 7 -11.69 -15.82 30.39
N LEU A 8 -11.92 -14.58 29.96
CA LEU A 8 -11.71 -14.16 28.57
C LEU A 8 -10.23 -14.21 28.17
N ARG A 9 -9.31 -13.96 29.10
CA ARG A 9 -7.86 -14.09 28.87
C ARG A 9 -7.42 -15.56 28.77
N GLU A 10 -8.01 -16.45 29.57
CA GLU A 10 -7.75 -17.89 29.50
C GLU A 10 -8.42 -18.52 28.27
N GLU A 11 -9.63 -18.10 27.86
CA GLU A 11 -10.24 -18.43 26.56
C GLU A 11 -9.37 -17.95 25.40
N TYR A 12 -8.87 -16.71 25.44
CA TYR A 12 -7.96 -16.15 24.43
C TYR A 12 -6.64 -16.92 24.32
N LYS A 13 -6.09 -17.39 25.45
CA LYS A 13 -4.86 -18.20 25.49
C LYS A 13 -5.07 -19.66 25.14
N SER A 14 -6.30 -20.17 25.25
CA SER A 14 -6.65 -21.59 25.01
C SER A 14 -7.24 -21.83 23.62
N VAL A 15 -7.39 -20.79 22.78
CA VAL A 15 -7.62 -20.97 21.35
C VAL A 15 -6.43 -21.73 20.78
N GLN A 16 -6.60 -23.03 20.60
CA GLN A 16 -5.60 -23.84 19.93
C GLN A 16 -5.50 -23.32 18.50
N ILE A 17 -4.31 -22.81 18.19
CA ILE A 17 -3.88 -22.53 16.82
C ILE A 17 -4.17 -23.81 16.03
N PRO A 18 -4.98 -23.75 14.96
CA PRO A 18 -5.25 -24.93 14.16
C PRO A 18 -3.91 -25.51 13.74
N LYS A 19 -3.65 -26.79 14.08
CA LYS A 19 -2.34 -27.41 13.82
C LYS A 19 -1.99 -27.39 12.33
N GLU A 20 -2.99 -27.28 11.46
CA GLU A 20 -2.75 -27.13 10.02
C GLU A 20 -2.09 -25.80 9.65
N LEU A 21 -2.30 -24.72 10.40
CA LEU A 21 -1.75 -23.39 10.09
C LEU A 21 -0.24 -23.35 10.30
N ASP A 22 0.27 -23.93 11.39
CA ASP A 22 1.72 -24.03 11.61
C ASP A 22 2.36 -24.99 10.60
N ILE A 23 1.68 -26.08 10.23
CA ILE A 23 2.15 -27.02 9.19
C ILE A 23 2.16 -26.36 7.80
N ILE A 24 1.17 -25.52 7.47
CA ILE A 24 1.09 -24.81 6.19
C ILE A 24 2.14 -23.69 6.14
N VAL A 25 2.34 -22.97 7.24
CA VAL A 25 3.36 -21.91 7.35
C VAL A 25 4.77 -22.52 7.38
N GLU A 26 5.03 -23.60 8.12
CA GLU A 26 6.29 -24.34 8.07
C GLU A 26 6.53 -24.97 6.69
N LYS A 27 5.53 -25.60 6.05
CA LYS A 27 5.69 -26.12 4.68
C LYS A 27 5.95 -25.03 3.65
N ALA A 28 5.41 -23.83 3.84
CA ALA A 28 5.64 -22.69 2.96
C ALA A 28 7.02 -22.06 3.20
N LEU A 29 7.51 -22.07 4.44
CA LEU A 29 8.84 -21.54 4.81
C LEU A 29 9.98 -22.55 4.56
N GLN A 30 9.71 -23.86 4.58
CA GLN A 30 10.69 -24.93 4.34
C GLN A 30 10.77 -25.39 2.87
N GLN A 31 9.85 -24.94 2.00
CA GLN A 31 9.95 -25.23 0.57
C GLN A 31 10.95 -24.28 -0.11
N GLU A 32 12.22 -24.70 -0.15
CA GLU A 32 13.10 -24.20 -1.21
C GLU A 32 12.57 -24.67 -2.58
N PRO A 33 12.65 -23.82 -3.62
CA PRO A 33 12.24 -24.20 -4.96
C PRO A 33 13.08 -25.40 -5.41
N LYS A 34 12.45 -26.57 -5.54
CA LYS A 34 13.12 -27.77 -6.06
C LYS A 34 13.60 -27.50 -7.49
N LYS A 35 14.89 -27.20 -7.65
CA LYS A 35 15.57 -27.32 -8.94
C LYS A 35 15.53 -28.79 -9.35
N LYS A 36 14.59 -29.14 -10.24
CA LYS A 36 14.63 -30.43 -10.92
C LYS A 36 15.89 -30.46 -11.78
N ARG A 37 16.87 -31.28 -11.40
CA ARG A 37 17.95 -31.69 -12.31
C ARG A 37 17.34 -32.60 -13.37
N ILE A 38 17.14 -32.07 -14.56
CA ILE A 38 16.84 -32.87 -15.74
C ILE A 38 18.19 -33.39 -16.24
N VAL A 39 18.47 -34.66 -15.98
CA VAL A 39 19.55 -35.39 -16.64
C VAL A 39 19.02 -35.81 -18.00
N MET A 40 19.57 -35.22 -19.05
CA MET A 40 19.17 -35.49 -20.43
C MET A 40 20.10 -36.56 -21.01
N TRP A 41 19.56 -37.75 -21.30
CA TRP A 41 20.13 -38.64 -22.32
C TRP A 41 19.43 -38.37 -23.65
N PRO A 42 20.13 -38.46 -24.80
CA PRO A 42 19.62 -37.89 -26.04
C PRO A 42 18.63 -38.85 -26.68
N THR A 43 17.41 -38.42 -26.93
CA THR A 43 16.65 -38.84 -28.11
C THR A 43 15.62 -37.77 -28.45
N SER A 44 15.93 -37.09 -29.56
CA SER A 44 15.05 -36.62 -30.62
C SER A 44 13.65 -36.09 -30.29
N ALA A 45 13.50 -34.82 -30.70
CA ALA A 45 12.32 -34.17 -31.25
C ALA A 45 11.32 -33.50 -30.27
N ALA A 46 11.28 -32.17 -30.43
CA ALA A 46 10.17 -31.25 -30.17
C ALA A 46 10.06 -30.58 -28.78
N ILE A 47 10.94 -29.59 -28.50
CA ILE A 47 10.55 -28.31 -27.85
C ILE A 47 11.37 -27.16 -28.50
N ALA A 48 10.94 -26.76 -29.69
CA ALA A 48 11.69 -25.88 -30.61
C ALA A 48 11.54 -24.37 -30.36
N ALA A 49 11.16 -23.91 -29.16
CA ALA A 49 11.07 -22.47 -28.83
C ALA A 49 12.05 -21.99 -27.76
N ALA A 50 12.50 -22.86 -26.84
CA ALA A 50 13.53 -22.52 -25.85
C ALA A 50 14.96 -22.73 -26.38
N ILE A 51 15.14 -23.58 -27.40
CA ILE A 51 16.44 -23.84 -28.03
C ILE A 51 16.84 -22.70 -28.99
N LEU A 52 15.88 -21.94 -29.53
CA LEU A 52 16.16 -20.74 -30.32
C LEU A 52 16.88 -19.65 -29.49
N PHE A 53 16.68 -19.62 -28.18
CA PHE A 53 17.32 -18.66 -27.28
C PHE A 53 18.77 -19.04 -26.93
N THR A 54 19.11 -20.34 -26.89
CA THR A 54 20.49 -20.77 -26.60
C THR A 54 21.36 -20.86 -27.87
N ALA A 55 20.75 -21.02 -29.05
CA ALA A 55 21.48 -21.04 -30.32
C ALA A 55 21.87 -19.64 -30.84
N LEU A 56 21.12 -18.57 -30.51
CA LEU A 56 21.39 -17.22 -31.04
C LEU A 56 22.57 -16.49 -30.36
N VAL A 57 22.93 -16.86 -29.13
CA VAL A 57 24.01 -16.16 -28.40
C VAL A 57 25.40 -16.62 -28.85
N ASN A 58 25.51 -17.79 -29.49
CA ASN A 58 26.81 -18.39 -29.78
C ASN A 58 27.30 -18.22 -31.23
N ILE A 59 26.63 -17.41 -32.06
CA ILE A 59 26.92 -17.37 -33.52
C ILE A 59 27.25 -15.97 -34.08
N ASN A 60 26.97 -14.85 -33.40
CA ASN A 60 27.34 -13.53 -33.97
C ASN A 60 27.72 -12.50 -32.89
N PRO A 61 28.92 -11.87 -32.98
CA PRO A 61 29.31 -10.69 -32.18
C PRO A 61 28.24 -9.59 -32.11
N ASP A 62 27.43 -9.41 -33.15
CA ASP A 62 26.35 -8.41 -33.20
C ASP A 62 25.23 -8.69 -32.17
N ALA A 63 24.95 -9.96 -31.87
CA ALA A 63 23.95 -10.35 -30.87
C ALA A 63 24.45 -10.09 -29.45
N ALA A 64 25.75 -10.33 -29.19
CA ALA A 64 26.40 -9.96 -27.93
C ALA A 64 26.41 -8.43 -27.74
N GLN A 65 26.59 -7.67 -28.83
CA GLN A 65 26.55 -6.20 -28.83
C GLN A 65 25.13 -5.62 -28.73
N ALA A 66 24.10 -6.37 -29.14
CA ALA A 66 22.70 -6.03 -28.85
C ALA A 66 22.32 -6.32 -27.40
N MET A 67 22.82 -7.42 -26.82
CA MET A 67 22.64 -7.76 -25.40
C MET A 67 23.36 -6.79 -24.45
N SER A 68 24.51 -6.23 -24.84
CA SER A 68 25.16 -5.16 -24.05
C SER A 68 24.40 -3.82 -24.08
N ARG A 69 23.45 -3.66 -25.01
CA ARG A 69 22.55 -2.51 -25.13
C ARG A 69 21.22 -2.71 -24.41
N ILE A 70 20.92 -3.91 -23.92
CA ILE A 70 19.77 -4.15 -23.05
C ILE A 70 20.20 -3.67 -21.66
N PRO A 71 19.58 -2.62 -21.09
CA PRO A 71 19.83 -2.25 -19.70
C PRO A 71 19.64 -3.49 -18.84
N VAL A 72 20.58 -3.76 -17.92
CA VAL A 72 20.49 -4.85 -16.93
C VAL A 72 19.04 -4.95 -16.48
N ILE A 73 18.40 -6.12 -16.65
CA ILE A 73 17.04 -6.36 -16.16
C ILE A 73 17.11 -6.11 -14.65
N GLY A 74 16.70 -4.91 -14.24
CA GLY A 74 16.82 -4.44 -12.89
C GLY A 74 15.97 -5.29 -11.96
N LYS A 75 16.30 -5.26 -10.68
CA LYS A 75 15.48 -5.81 -9.60
C LYS A 75 14.03 -5.33 -9.75
N ILE A 76 13.10 -6.24 -9.95
CA ILE A 76 11.67 -5.93 -10.11
C ILE A 76 11.02 -5.93 -8.72
N VAL A 77 10.74 -4.74 -8.18
CA VAL A 77 9.94 -4.55 -6.96
C VAL A 77 8.51 -4.22 -7.36
N LYS A 78 7.53 -5.00 -6.90
CA LYS A 78 6.11 -4.84 -7.29
C LYS A 78 5.14 -5.23 -6.18
N ALA A 79 3.91 -4.71 -6.26
CA ALA A 79 2.77 -5.18 -5.49
C ALA A 79 2.07 -6.34 -6.22
N ILE A 80 1.65 -7.36 -5.48
CA ILE A 80 0.83 -8.47 -5.97
C ILE A 80 -0.30 -8.76 -5.00
N THR A 81 -1.40 -9.34 -5.49
CA THR A 81 -2.49 -9.76 -4.63
C THR A 81 -2.08 -11.06 -3.96
N PHE A 82 -2.02 -11.06 -2.63
CA PHE A 82 -1.62 -12.24 -1.86
C PHE A 82 -2.82 -13.04 -1.37
N ILE A 83 -3.86 -12.35 -0.89
CA ILE A 83 -5.11 -12.94 -0.42
C ILE A 83 -6.25 -12.12 -0.99
N GLU A 84 -7.29 -12.80 -1.44
CA GLU A 84 -8.58 -12.22 -1.81
C GLU A 84 -9.66 -12.87 -0.96
N ILE A 85 -10.48 -12.04 -0.31
CA ILE A 85 -11.61 -12.48 0.51
C ILE A 85 -12.85 -11.82 -0.08
N LYS A 86 -13.79 -12.63 -0.57
CA LYS A 86 -15.07 -12.14 -1.09
C LYS A 86 -16.19 -12.99 -0.54
N GLU A 87 -16.96 -12.43 0.38
CA GLU A 87 -18.06 -13.12 1.06
C GLU A 87 -19.25 -12.20 1.28
N GLU A 88 -20.45 -12.78 1.23
CA GLU A 88 -21.70 -12.11 1.58
C GLU A 88 -22.46 -13.00 2.54
N LYS A 89 -22.93 -12.42 3.65
CA LYS A 89 -23.66 -13.15 4.69
C LYS A 89 -24.63 -12.23 5.42
N ASP A 90 -25.89 -12.66 5.48
CA ASP A 90 -26.99 -11.92 6.09
C ASP A 90 -27.15 -10.50 5.51
N GLN A 91 -26.83 -9.46 6.28
CA GLN A 91 -26.88 -8.04 5.88
C GLN A 91 -25.47 -7.45 5.67
N SER A 92 -24.45 -8.30 5.61
CA SER A 92 -23.06 -7.89 5.55
C SER A 92 -22.33 -8.45 4.34
N SER A 93 -21.40 -7.68 3.79
CA SER A 93 -20.49 -8.14 2.73
C SER A 93 -19.06 -7.71 3.00
N ILE A 94 -18.11 -8.50 2.48
CA ILE A 94 -16.69 -8.19 2.48
C ILE A 94 -16.09 -8.51 1.10
N ASP A 95 -15.33 -7.58 0.54
CA ASP A 95 -14.54 -7.75 -0.69
C ASP A 95 -13.17 -7.09 -0.48
N VAL A 96 -12.17 -7.89 -0.10
CA VAL A 96 -10.85 -7.42 0.34
C VAL A 96 -9.75 -8.12 -0.44
N LYS A 97 -9.00 -7.33 -1.22
CA LYS A 97 -7.73 -7.74 -1.82
C LYS A 97 -6.57 -7.24 -0.97
N THR A 98 -5.78 -8.18 -0.45
CA THR A 98 -4.61 -7.87 0.38
C THR A 98 -3.36 -7.79 -0.49
N PRO A 99 -2.69 -6.62 -0.56
CA PRO A 99 -1.43 -6.52 -1.26
C PRO A 99 -0.31 -7.23 -0.50
N ALA A 100 0.66 -7.73 -1.25
CA ALA A 100 1.99 -8.05 -0.77
C ALA A 100 3.04 -7.43 -1.69
N LEU A 101 4.08 -6.90 -1.07
CA LEU A 101 5.28 -6.45 -1.73
C LEU A 101 6.18 -7.65 -2.04
N SER A 102 6.73 -7.67 -3.25
CA SER A 102 7.70 -8.67 -3.68
C SER A 102 8.83 -8.02 -4.45
N GLY A 103 10.06 -8.48 -4.19
CA GLY A 103 11.24 -8.14 -4.97
C GLY A 103 12.24 -7.22 -4.27
N LEU A 104 12.03 -6.86 -2.99
CA LEU A 104 13.06 -6.22 -2.19
C LEU A 104 14.21 -7.19 -1.89
N SER A 105 15.42 -6.66 -1.74
CA SER A 105 16.60 -7.43 -1.30
C SER A 105 16.57 -7.57 0.22
N ASN A 106 16.16 -6.51 0.92
CA ASN A 106 15.86 -6.53 2.34
C ASN A 106 14.55 -7.30 2.60
N LYS A 107 14.67 -8.61 2.86
CA LYS A 107 13.53 -9.48 3.16
C LYS A 107 12.88 -9.20 4.51
N GLU A 108 13.60 -8.65 5.47
CA GLU A 108 13.02 -8.26 6.75
C GLU A 108 12.02 -7.10 6.58
N LEU A 109 12.40 -6.08 5.79
CA LEU A 109 11.50 -4.98 5.45
C LEU A 109 10.29 -5.47 4.63
N GLU A 110 10.53 -6.28 3.60
CA GLU A 110 9.46 -6.88 2.77
C GLU A 110 8.45 -7.64 3.64
N ASN A 111 8.94 -8.51 4.52
CA ASN A 111 8.10 -9.30 5.42
C ASN A 111 7.37 -8.43 6.43
N SER A 112 8.01 -7.38 6.97
CA SER A 112 7.37 -6.44 7.90
C SER A 112 6.20 -5.70 7.25
N ILE A 113 6.37 -5.21 6.03
CA ILE A 113 5.30 -4.56 5.24
C ILE A 113 4.17 -5.55 4.97
N ASN A 114 4.49 -6.77 4.52
CA ASN A 114 3.49 -7.80 4.22
C ASN A 114 2.72 -8.26 5.46
N GLN A 115 3.40 -8.37 6.61
CA GLN A 115 2.76 -8.69 7.89
C GLN A 115 1.81 -7.59 8.35
N LYS A 116 2.16 -6.31 8.13
CA LYS A 116 1.26 -5.19 8.39
C LYS A 116 -0.01 -5.29 7.55
N TYR A 117 0.11 -5.49 6.24
CA TYR A 117 -1.05 -5.65 5.36
C TYR A 117 -1.94 -6.83 5.77
N LEU A 118 -1.33 -7.97 6.11
CA LEU A 118 -2.05 -9.14 6.61
C LEU A 118 -2.80 -8.86 7.92
N LYS A 119 -2.17 -8.15 8.85
CA LYS A 119 -2.79 -7.79 10.13
C LYS A 119 -4.01 -6.90 9.92
N GLU A 120 -3.92 -5.91 9.03
CA GLU A 120 -5.03 -5.05 8.65
C GLU A 120 -6.17 -5.85 8.02
N SER A 121 -5.89 -6.73 7.05
CA SER A 121 -6.94 -7.56 6.43
C SER A 121 -7.61 -8.52 7.43
N LYS A 122 -6.85 -9.09 8.36
CA LYS A 122 -7.41 -9.90 9.46
C LYS A 122 -8.35 -9.08 10.35
N GLN A 123 -8.03 -7.82 10.59
CA GLN A 123 -8.88 -6.92 11.36
C GLN A 123 -10.18 -6.61 10.60
N LEU A 124 -10.12 -6.35 9.29
CA LEU A 124 -11.31 -6.16 8.44
C LEU A 124 -12.23 -7.40 8.45
N TYR A 125 -11.65 -8.59 8.29
CA TYR A 125 -12.42 -9.83 8.36
C TYR A 125 -13.05 -10.07 9.74
N LYS A 126 -12.34 -9.73 10.82
CA LYS A 126 -12.88 -9.80 12.18
C LYS A 126 -14.09 -8.88 12.35
N GLU A 127 -14.05 -7.67 11.81
CA GLU A 127 -15.17 -6.72 11.83
C GLU A 127 -16.36 -7.26 11.03
N PHE A 128 -16.13 -7.83 9.85
CA PHE A 128 -17.15 -8.53 9.06
C PHE A 128 -17.82 -9.64 9.88
N ILE A 129 -17.07 -10.58 10.47
CA ILE A 129 -17.63 -11.66 11.27
C ILE A 129 -18.43 -11.14 12.47
N GLN A 130 -17.93 -10.10 13.16
CA GLN A 130 -18.67 -9.47 14.25
C GLN A 130 -20.01 -8.88 13.79
N SER A 131 -20.06 -8.29 12.60
CA SER A 131 -21.31 -7.74 12.04
C SER A 131 -22.35 -8.82 11.71
N THR A 132 -21.91 -10.04 11.37
CA THR A 132 -22.80 -11.20 11.10
C THR A 132 -23.29 -11.93 12.36
N SER A 133 -22.85 -11.51 13.55
CA SER A 133 -23.23 -12.17 14.81
C SER A 133 -24.67 -11.81 15.24
N LYS A 134 -25.30 -12.66 16.07
CA LYS A 134 -26.76 -12.68 16.36
C LYS A 134 -27.42 -11.34 16.78
N ASN A 135 -26.65 -10.33 17.20
CA ASN A 135 -27.15 -9.00 17.49
C ASN A 135 -27.03 -8.12 16.23
N LYS A 136 -27.98 -8.28 15.29
CA LYS A 136 -28.00 -7.57 14.00
C LYS A 136 -27.94 -6.04 14.21
N LYS A 137 -26.91 -5.38 13.66
CA LYS A 137 -26.66 -3.93 13.81
C LYS A 137 -26.95 -3.11 12.54
N GLY A 138 -27.66 -3.66 11.56
CA GLY A 138 -27.91 -3.04 10.26
C GLY A 138 -27.01 -3.59 9.15
N HIS A 139 -27.08 -2.98 7.97
CA HIS A 139 -26.27 -3.39 6.82
C HIS A 139 -24.85 -2.84 6.92
N LEU A 140 -23.86 -3.65 6.53
CA LEU A 140 -22.45 -3.25 6.49
C LEU A 140 -21.74 -3.87 5.28
N SER A 141 -21.13 -3.06 4.43
CA SER A 141 -20.18 -3.52 3.43
C SER A 141 -18.76 -3.08 3.80
N ILE A 142 -17.79 -3.98 3.66
CA ILE A 142 -16.37 -3.68 3.83
C ILE A 142 -15.67 -3.98 2.50
N TYR A 143 -15.05 -2.96 1.90
CA TYR A 143 -14.29 -3.07 0.67
C TYR A 143 -12.83 -2.66 0.89
N SER A 144 -11.89 -3.35 0.27
CA SER A 144 -10.50 -2.90 0.20
C SER A 144 -9.83 -3.40 -1.07
N ASP A 145 -9.24 -2.48 -1.81
CA ASP A 145 -8.37 -2.77 -2.94
C ASP A 145 -7.09 -1.94 -2.81
N TYR A 146 -6.17 -2.15 -3.75
CA TYR A 146 -4.92 -1.41 -3.80
C TYR A 146 -4.51 -1.14 -5.25
N GLU A 147 -3.80 -0.04 -5.45
CA GLU A 147 -3.25 0.34 -6.75
C GLU A 147 -1.79 0.80 -6.60
N THR A 148 -1.01 0.59 -7.66
CA THR A 148 0.34 1.17 -7.73
C THR A 148 0.24 2.54 -8.38
N VAL A 149 0.36 3.60 -7.58
CA VAL A 149 0.22 5.00 -8.03
C VAL A 149 1.54 5.60 -8.52
N THR A 150 2.66 4.94 -8.26
CA THR A 150 3.98 5.33 -8.79
C THR A 150 4.85 4.09 -8.94
N ASP A 151 5.39 3.87 -10.13
CA ASP A 151 6.26 2.75 -10.44
C ASP A 151 7.39 3.22 -11.38
N THR A 152 8.47 3.72 -10.79
CA THR A 152 9.67 4.16 -11.52
C THR A 152 10.85 3.23 -11.21
N PRO A 153 12.00 3.34 -11.90
CA PRO A 153 13.18 2.55 -11.53
C PRO A 153 13.63 2.74 -10.07
N ASP A 154 13.40 3.93 -9.49
CA ASP A 154 13.87 4.28 -8.14
C ASP A 154 12.77 4.23 -7.07
N LEU A 155 11.49 4.45 -7.43
CA LEU A 155 10.38 4.60 -6.48
C LEU A 155 9.23 3.65 -6.78
N LEU A 156 8.63 3.10 -5.72
CA LEU A 156 7.33 2.45 -5.74
C LEU A 156 6.41 3.15 -4.76
N SER A 157 5.20 3.51 -5.16
CA SER A 157 4.15 3.92 -4.23
C SER A 157 2.88 3.12 -4.44
N ILE A 158 2.35 2.57 -3.35
CA ILE A 158 1.15 1.72 -3.34
C ILE A 158 0.10 2.40 -2.49
N ARG A 159 -1.04 2.71 -3.10
CA ARG A 159 -2.26 3.11 -2.41
C ARG A 159 -3.04 1.87 -2.02
N ARG A 160 -3.55 1.83 -0.80
CA ARG A 160 -4.54 0.86 -0.34
C ARG A 160 -5.75 1.63 0.17
N ASP A 161 -6.89 1.35 -0.43
CA ASP A 161 -8.17 1.90 0.01
C ASP A 161 -8.85 0.91 0.94
N ILE A 162 -9.48 1.45 1.97
CA ILE A 162 -10.38 0.73 2.87
C ILE A 162 -11.66 1.55 2.94
N GLU A 163 -12.74 0.98 2.40
CA GLU A 163 -14.06 1.60 2.39
C GLU A 163 -15.01 0.79 3.28
N LYS A 164 -15.77 1.50 4.11
CA LYS A 164 -16.85 0.91 4.91
C LYS A 164 -18.15 1.61 4.60
N THR A 165 -19.15 0.85 4.19
CA THR A 165 -20.42 1.40 3.73
C THR A 165 -21.56 0.89 4.59
N GLN A 166 -22.30 1.83 5.18
CA GLN A 166 -23.56 1.59 5.89
C GLN A 166 -24.65 2.45 5.24
N ALA A 167 -25.00 3.59 5.84
CA ALA A 167 -25.87 4.59 5.22
C ALA A 167 -25.15 5.40 4.14
N SER A 168 -23.86 5.70 4.37
CA SER A 168 -22.93 6.32 3.43
C SER A 168 -21.62 5.53 3.44
N SER A 169 -20.80 5.71 2.41
CA SER A 169 -19.42 5.25 2.40
C SER A 169 -18.56 6.08 3.35
N TYR A 170 -17.50 5.46 3.83
CA TYR A 170 -16.36 6.10 4.48
C TYR A 170 -15.08 5.47 3.93
N THR A 171 -14.36 6.23 3.12
CA THR A 171 -13.13 5.79 2.46
C THR A 171 -11.89 6.34 3.15
N GLN A 172 -10.97 5.43 3.47
CA GLN A 172 -9.63 5.75 3.94
C GLN A 172 -8.61 5.33 2.89
N SER A 173 -7.75 6.25 2.46
CA SER A 173 -6.65 5.96 1.55
C SER A 173 -5.34 5.97 2.32
N ARG A 174 -4.58 4.88 2.23
CA ARG A 174 -3.28 4.74 2.89
C ARG A 174 -2.22 4.43 1.85
N TYR A 175 -1.05 5.01 2.02
CA TYR A 175 0.04 4.90 1.06
C TYR A 175 1.29 4.36 1.75
N ILE A 176 2.07 3.57 1.02
CA ILE A 176 3.48 3.37 1.32
C ILE A 176 4.30 3.83 0.13
N THR A 177 5.43 4.48 0.38
CA THR A 177 6.38 4.88 -0.66
C THR A 177 7.75 4.30 -0.35
N ILE A 178 8.33 3.59 -1.31
CA ILE A 178 9.55 2.78 -1.15
C ILE A 178 10.62 3.28 -2.13
N ASP A 179 11.82 3.52 -1.61
CA ASP A 179 13.04 3.60 -2.44
C ASP A 179 13.48 2.18 -2.80
N LYS A 180 13.31 1.81 -4.09
CA LYS A 180 13.61 0.47 -4.61
C LYS A 180 15.11 0.16 -4.64
N LYS A 181 15.94 1.21 -4.76
CA LYS A 181 17.40 1.07 -4.86
C LYS A 181 18.01 0.79 -3.49
N ASN A 182 17.52 1.46 -2.46
CA ASN A 182 18.08 1.37 -1.11
C ASN A 182 17.25 0.49 -0.15
N ASP A 183 16.12 -0.05 -0.60
CA ASP A 183 15.16 -0.79 0.23
C ASP A 183 14.74 -0.01 1.48
N ILE A 184 14.26 1.21 1.28
CA ILE A 184 13.83 2.12 2.35
C ILE A 184 12.34 2.40 2.23
N LEU A 185 11.58 2.17 3.30
CA LEU A 185 10.22 2.70 3.47
C LEU A 185 10.32 4.17 3.91
N LEU A 186 9.88 5.10 3.06
CA LEU A 186 9.93 6.52 3.35
C LEU A 186 8.87 6.91 4.37
N THR A 187 9.21 7.83 5.27
CA THR A 187 8.24 8.52 6.13
C THR A 187 8.19 9.99 5.76
N LEU A 188 7.08 10.68 6.05
CA LEU A 188 6.95 12.10 5.70
C LEU A 188 8.08 12.91 6.35
N LYS A 189 8.32 12.65 7.64
CA LYS A 189 9.41 13.26 8.42
C LYS A 189 10.80 13.02 7.81
N SER A 190 11.08 11.84 7.23
CA SER A 190 12.42 11.55 6.69
C SER A 190 12.78 12.35 5.43
N LEU A 191 11.82 13.06 4.82
CA LEU A 191 12.05 13.93 3.68
C LEU A 191 12.62 15.30 4.08
N PHE A 192 12.48 15.70 5.35
CA PHE A 192 12.75 17.05 5.83
C PHE A 192 13.83 17.11 6.90
N LYS A 193 14.50 18.27 7.00
CA LYS A 193 15.59 18.53 7.95
C LYS A 193 15.11 18.60 9.41
N ASP A 194 13.91 19.14 9.62
CA ASP A 194 13.31 19.38 10.93
C ASP A 194 11.77 19.43 10.80
N GLU A 195 11.05 19.68 11.89
CA GLU A 195 9.58 19.61 11.93
C GLU A 195 8.85 20.84 11.35
N SER A 196 9.58 21.83 10.81
CA SER A 196 8.98 23.01 10.20
C SER A 196 8.10 22.70 8.97
N TYR A 197 8.31 21.54 8.31
CA TYR A 197 7.47 21.10 7.18
C TYR A 197 6.00 21.02 7.55
N ILE A 198 5.66 20.67 8.79
CA ILE A 198 4.27 20.53 9.25
C ILE A 198 3.54 21.85 9.05
N LYS A 199 4.13 22.95 9.52
CA LYS A 199 3.55 24.29 9.42
C LYS A 199 3.52 24.79 7.97
N VAL A 200 4.62 24.60 7.22
CA VAL A 200 4.74 25.10 5.84
C VAL A 200 3.77 24.38 4.90
N ILE A 201 3.67 23.06 4.99
CA ILE A 201 2.74 22.26 4.20
C ILE A 201 1.30 22.59 4.58
N SER A 202 0.98 22.68 5.89
CA SER A 202 -0.37 23.04 6.33
C SER A 202 -0.81 24.40 5.82
N GLN A 203 0.08 25.39 5.84
CA GLN A 203 -0.22 26.72 5.32
C GLN A 203 -0.47 26.70 3.81
N ASN A 204 0.36 25.97 3.05
CA ASN A 204 0.16 25.82 1.62
C ASN A 204 -1.16 25.11 1.28
N ILE A 205 -1.53 24.06 2.01
CA ILE A 205 -2.80 23.35 1.83
C ILE A 205 -3.99 24.30 2.07
N LYS A 206 -3.94 25.15 3.11
CA LYS A 206 -5.00 26.15 3.35
C LYS A 206 -5.14 27.13 2.20
N GLU A 207 -4.01 27.57 1.61
CA GLU A 207 -4.01 28.44 0.44
C GLU A 207 -4.61 27.74 -0.78
N GLN A 208 -4.27 26.46 -1.01
CA GLN A 208 -4.85 25.66 -2.08
C GLN A 208 -6.37 25.46 -1.89
N MET A 209 -6.82 25.09 -0.69
CA MET A 209 -8.25 24.97 -0.37
C MET A 209 -9.00 26.26 -0.67
N LYS A 210 -8.47 27.40 -0.18
CA LYS A 210 -9.07 28.72 -0.43
C LYS A 210 -9.15 29.05 -1.92
N GLN A 211 -8.09 28.76 -2.67
CA GLN A 211 -8.08 29.02 -4.12
C GLN A 211 -9.07 28.11 -4.86
N GLN A 212 -9.13 26.82 -4.52
CA GLN A 212 -10.06 25.86 -5.11
C GLN A 212 -11.53 26.25 -4.85
N MET A 213 -11.88 26.66 -3.63
CA MET A 213 -13.24 27.14 -3.29
C MET A 213 -13.60 28.45 -4.00
N LYS A 214 -12.61 29.30 -4.29
CA LYS A 214 -12.81 30.54 -5.05
C LYS A 214 -13.07 30.27 -6.53
N GLU A 215 -12.39 29.27 -7.09
CA GLU A 215 -12.49 28.89 -8.50
C GLU A 215 -13.72 28.01 -8.80
N ASP A 216 -14.14 27.20 -7.83
CA ASP A 216 -15.26 26.26 -7.98
C ASP A 216 -16.15 26.26 -6.74
N PRO A 217 -17.39 26.79 -6.82
CA PRO A 217 -18.30 26.86 -5.68
C PRO A 217 -18.81 25.48 -5.22
N ASN A 218 -18.58 24.41 -5.99
CA ASN A 218 -18.93 23.05 -5.58
C ASN A 218 -17.82 22.39 -4.73
N LYS A 219 -16.65 23.02 -4.61
CA LYS A 219 -15.61 22.55 -3.70
C LYS A 219 -15.82 23.20 -2.34
N ILE A 220 -15.92 22.39 -1.30
CA ILE A 220 -16.05 22.86 0.08
C ILE A 220 -15.00 22.16 0.94
N TYR A 221 -14.29 22.96 1.74
CA TYR A 221 -13.37 22.50 2.77
C TYR A 221 -13.71 23.24 4.07
N TRP A 222 -13.53 22.57 5.21
CA TRP A 222 -13.71 23.21 6.51
C TRP A 222 -12.50 24.10 6.80
N LEU A 223 -12.50 25.31 6.27
CA LEU A 223 -11.39 26.27 6.44
C LEU A 223 -11.80 27.47 7.29
N THR A 224 -12.94 28.05 6.98
CA THR A 224 -13.52 29.23 7.65
C THR A 224 -14.99 29.04 7.98
N ASP A 225 -15.45 27.78 8.01
CA ASP A 225 -16.82 27.43 8.35
C ASP A 225 -17.02 27.65 9.86
N GLU A 226 -18.09 28.35 10.26
CA GLU A 226 -18.39 28.64 11.67
C GLU A 226 -19.03 27.43 12.37
N ASP A 227 -19.65 26.52 11.61
CA ASP A 227 -20.42 25.38 12.11
C ASP A 227 -19.61 24.06 12.06
N ALA A 228 -18.39 24.08 11.51
CA ALA A 228 -17.50 22.92 11.43
C ALA A 228 -16.11 23.22 12.03
N GLU A 229 -15.44 22.21 12.59
CA GLU A 229 -14.07 22.39 13.05
C GLU A 229 -13.12 22.58 11.85
N PRO A 230 -12.37 23.69 11.77
CA PRO A 230 -11.55 23.96 10.61
C PRO A 230 -10.27 23.12 10.61
N PHE A 231 -9.78 22.79 9.41
CA PHE A 231 -8.45 22.22 9.22
C PHE A 231 -7.37 23.17 9.79
N LYS A 232 -6.61 22.68 10.77
CA LYS A 232 -5.57 23.45 11.46
C LYS A 232 -4.17 23.11 10.97
N THR A 233 -3.81 21.84 10.98
CA THR A 233 -2.47 21.35 10.67
C THR A 233 -2.53 19.89 10.24
N ILE A 234 -1.59 19.48 9.38
CA ILE A 234 -1.34 18.06 9.12
C ILE A 234 -0.74 17.38 10.35
N LEU A 235 -0.89 16.06 10.43
CA LEU A 235 -0.15 15.22 11.38
C LEU A 235 1.34 15.13 10.98
N PRO A 236 2.27 14.86 11.93
CA PRO A 236 3.68 14.63 11.62
C PRO A 236 3.90 13.45 10.64
N ASP A 237 3.04 12.45 10.70
CA ASP A 237 3.01 11.26 9.84
C ASP A 237 1.78 11.25 8.92
N GLN A 238 1.28 12.42 8.52
CA GLN A 238 0.17 12.55 7.58
C GLN A 238 0.39 11.67 6.35
N THR A 239 -0.69 11.04 5.90
CA THR A 239 -0.72 10.21 4.70
C THR A 239 -0.18 10.98 3.50
N PHE A 240 0.83 10.40 2.84
CA PHE A 240 1.48 11.02 1.70
C PHE A 240 1.96 9.97 0.70
N TYR A 241 2.20 10.42 -0.53
CA TYR A 241 2.98 9.68 -1.50
C TYR A 241 3.83 10.62 -2.36
N ILE A 242 4.69 10.03 -3.20
CA ILE A 242 5.53 10.75 -4.15
C ILE A 242 5.17 10.27 -5.55
N THR A 243 4.83 11.19 -6.44
CA THR A 243 4.46 10.90 -7.83
C THR A 243 5.67 10.50 -8.67
N GLU A 244 5.43 10.00 -9.89
CA GLU A 244 6.49 9.78 -10.89
C GLU A 244 7.29 11.04 -11.22
N ASP A 245 6.63 12.22 -11.22
CA ASP A 245 7.26 13.53 -11.38
C ASP A 245 8.00 14.06 -10.15
N HIS A 246 8.24 13.20 -9.15
CA HIS A 246 8.90 13.58 -7.88
C HIS A 246 8.18 14.70 -7.11
N LYS A 247 6.85 14.76 -7.18
CA LYS A 247 6.05 15.72 -6.41
C LYS A 247 5.50 15.05 -5.16
N LEU A 248 5.59 15.76 -4.03
CA LEU A 248 4.96 15.35 -2.78
C LEU A 248 3.45 15.58 -2.87
N VAL A 249 2.66 14.59 -2.51
CA VAL A 249 1.19 14.70 -2.40
C VAL A 249 0.77 14.32 -0.99
N ILE A 250 -0.06 15.15 -0.37
CA ILE A 250 -0.70 14.88 0.93
C ILE A 250 -2.15 14.45 0.68
N SER A 251 -2.58 13.38 1.33
CA SER A 251 -3.94 12.84 1.22
C SER A 251 -4.68 12.97 2.54
N PHE A 252 -5.97 13.25 2.45
CA PHE A 252 -6.92 13.29 3.56
C PHE A 252 -8.06 12.31 3.28
N ASP A 253 -8.43 11.53 4.30
CA ASP A 253 -9.57 10.61 4.24
C ASP A 253 -10.88 11.38 4.01
N GLU A 254 -11.93 10.67 3.58
CA GLU A 254 -13.27 11.24 3.59
C GLU A 254 -13.64 11.79 4.97
N TYR A 255 -14.35 12.91 5.03
CA TYR A 255 -14.72 13.60 6.28
C TYR A 255 -13.56 14.12 7.14
N GLU A 256 -12.30 14.09 6.68
CA GLU A 256 -11.17 14.57 7.50
C GLU A 256 -11.06 16.11 7.46
N VAL A 257 -11.24 16.72 6.29
CA VAL A 257 -11.10 18.18 6.08
C VAL A 257 -12.22 18.80 5.24
N ALA A 258 -13.22 18.00 4.86
CA ALA A 258 -14.26 18.35 3.91
C ALA A 258 -15.52 17.48 4.11
N PRO A 259 -16.72 17.92 3.68
CA PRO A 259 -17.93 17.10 3.71
C PRO A 259 -17.78 15.84 2.85
N GLY A 260 -18.48 14.76 3.21
CA GLY A 260 -18.28 13.42 2.60
C GLY A 260 -18.40 13.34 1.08
N TYR A 261 -19.20 14.20 0.44
CA TYR A 261 -19.32 14.20 -1.03
C TYR A 261 -18.02 14.61 -1.74
N MET A 262 -17.10 15.28 -1.06
CA MET A 262 -15.78 15.64 -1.61
C MET A 262 -14.86 14.42 -1.76
N GLY A 263 -15.23 13.28 -1.18
CA GLY A 263 -14.42 12.07 -1.23
C GLY A 263 -13.09 12.22 -0.50
N VAL A 264 -12.14 11.36 -0.86
CA VAL A 264 -10.73 11.49 -0.51
C VAL A 264 -10.17 12.70 -1.26
N THR A 265 -9.46 13.58 -0.55
CA THR A 265 -8.90 14.81 -1.15
C THR A 265 -7.38 14.82 -1.06
N GLU A 266 -6.74 15.28 -2.14
CA GLU A 266 -5.29 15.24 -2.30
C GLU A 266 -4.74 16.62 -2.68
N PHE A 267 -3.58 16.95 -2.12
CA PHE A 267 -2.90 18.23 -2.33
C PHE A 267 -1.46 17.99 -2.76
N LYS A 268 -1.17 18.31 -4.02
CA LYS A 268 0.20 18.32 -4.55
C LYS A 268 0.93 19.55 -4.01
N ILE A 269 2.00 19.33 -3.26
CA ILE A 269 2.78 20.41 -2.65
C ILE A 269 3.83 20.90 -3.66
N PRO A 270 3.82 22.17 -4.08
CA PRO A 270 4.82 22.69 -4.99
C PRO A 270 6.22 22.60 -4.38
N THR A 271 7.17 22.00 -5.11
CA THR A 271 8.55 21.82 -4.65
C THR A 271 9.19 23.14 -4.19
N SER A 272 8.89 24.26 -4.87
CA SER A 272 9.39 25.60 -4.52
C SER A 272 9.00 26.08 -3.13
N VAL A 273 7.91 25.56 -2.56
CA VAL A 273 7.43 25.91 -1.20
C VAL A 273 8.24 25.20 -0.12
N ILE A 274 8.78 24.02 -0.43
CA ILE A 274 9.39 23.12 0.56
C ILE A 274 10.87 22.81 0.30
N SER A 275 11.44 23.26 -0.82
CA SER A 275 12.80 22.89 -1.27
C SER A 275 13.89 23.20 -0.24
N SER A 276 13.80 24.33 0.47
CA SER A 276 14.77 24.71 1.51
C SER A 276 14.71 23.80 2.75
N LEU A 277 13.60 23.09 2.96
CA LEU A 277 13.36 22.20 4.10
C LEU A 277 13.76 20.75 3.82
N LEU A 278 13.90 20.35 2.55
CA LEU A 278 14.22 18.99 2.16
C LEU A 278 15.65 18.60 2.57
N VAL A 279 15.84 17.35 3.01
CA VAL A 279 17.18 16.80 3.30
C VAL A 279 18.05 16.77 2.02
N GLY A 280 17.41 16.57 0.85
CA GLY A 280 18.03 16.62 -0.46
C GLY A 280 17.01 16.34 -1.58
N GLU A 281 17.48 16.32 -2.83
CA GLU A 281 16.63 16.28 -4.04
C GLU A 281 16.39 14.87 -4.59
N ARG A 282 16.71 13.82 -3.82
CA ARG A 282 16.57 12.42 -4.28
C ARG A 282 15.11 12.04 -4.55
N TYR A 283 14.21 12.48 -3.67
CA TYR A 283 12.83 12.01 -3.66
C TYR A 283 11.85 13.07 -4.17
N VAL A 284 12.01 14.32 -3.74
CA VAL A 284 11.16 15.45 -4.12
C VAL A 284 12.00 16.48 -4.84
N ARG A 285 11.60 16.85 -6.06
CA ARG A 285 12.28 17.82 -6.94
C ARG A 285 11.31 18.45 -7.93
#